data_AF-A0A022KW13-F1
#
_entry.id   AF-A0A022KW13-F1
#
_cell.length_a   1.000
_cell.length_b   1.000
_cell.length_c   1.000
_cell.angle_alpha   90.00
_cell.angle_beta   90.00
_cell.angle_gamma   90.00
#
_symmetry.space_group_name_H-M   'P 1'
#
loop_
_entity.id
_entity.type
_entity.pdbx_description
1 polymer ?
#
loop_
_entity_poly.entity_id
_entity_poly.type
_entity_poly.pdbx_seq_one_letter_code
_entity_poly.pdbx_strand_id
1 'polypeptide(L)'
;MLDVDGVTGADLTTGTSSSFSKFVAGTVDCEAESSAAGLAVYDEAMREAVTLLHGLDESNTVIGGITGRMPDGTEFTPLELDPAFPTDDHRLDYVVAASLYPRYGLA
;
A
#
# COMPACT_ATOMS: atom_id res chain seq x y z
N MET A 1 -7.04 -10.65 -12.03
CA MET A 1 -6.64 -9.23 -12.08
C MET A 1 -7.63 -8.52 -11.18
N LEU A 2 -7.15 -7.94 -10.09
CA LEU A 2 -7.99 -7.12 -9.21
C LEU A 2 -8.20 -5.81 -9.96
N ASP A 3 -9.45 -5.55 -10.36
CA ASP A 3 -9.84 -4.37 -11.12
C ASP A 3 -10.27 -3.30 -10.11
N VAL A 4 -9.37 -2.36 -9.83
CA VAL A 4 -9.62 -1.24 -8.92
C VAL A 4 -9.90 -0.03 -9.78
N ASP A 5 -11.09 0.55 -9.63
CA ASP A 5 -11.48 1.72 -10.41
C ASP A 5 -10.51 2.89 -10.16
N GLY A 6 -10.06 3.52 -11.25
CA GLY A 6 -9.03 4.56 -11.21
C GLY A 6 -7.58 4.07 -11.16
N VAL A 7 -7.31 2.77 -11.00
CA VAL A 7 -5.94 2.23 -11.17
C VAL A 7 -5.69 1.95 -12.65
N THR A 8 -4.68 2.61 -13.21
CA THR A 8 -4.31 2.47 -14.63
C THR A 8 -3.12 1.55 -14.86
N GLY A 9 -2.36 1.26 -13.81
CA GLY A 9 -1.18 0.41 -13.88
C GLY A 9 -0.71 -0.01 -12.49
N ALA A 10 -0.02 -1.14 -12.43
CA ALA A 10 0.69 -1.58 -11.23
C ALA A 10 1.95 -2.33 -11.65
N ASP A 11 3.12 -1.81 -11.24
CA ASP A 11 4.41 -2.47 -11.36
C ASP A 11 4.87 -2.84 -9.95
N LEU A 12 4.61 -4.09 -9.55
CA LEU A 12 4.88 -4.58 -8.21
C LEU A 12 5.89 -5.72 -8.26
N THR A 13 6.84 -5.69 -7.34
CA THR A 13 7.82 -6.74 -7.11
C THR A 13 7.66 -7.28 -5.69
N THR A 14 7.72 -8.61 -5.59
CA THR A 14 7.77 -9.32 -4.31
C THR A 14 9.16 -9.89 -4.09
N GLY A 15 9.63 -9.94 -2.85
CA GLY A 15 10.91 -10.55 -2.55
C GLY A 15 11.14 -10.81 -1.07
N THR A 16 12.39 -11.11 -0.74
CA THR A 16 12.85 -11.26 0.63
C THR A 16 14.05 -10.34 0.84
N SER A 17 14.00 -9.52 1.89
CA SER A 17 15.07 -8.59 2.24
C SER A 17 16.27 -9.31 2.86
N SER A 18 17.37 -8.58 3.04
CA SER A 18 18.55 -9.06 3.78
C SER A 18 18.28 -9.37 5.26
N SER A 19 17.16 -8.86 5.81
CA SER A 19 16.68 -9.19 7.16
C SER A 19 15.75 -10.41 7.18
N PHE A 20 15.66 -11.16 6.08
CA PHE A 20 14.76 -12.32 5.92
C PHE A 20 13.26 -11.96 6.02
N SER A 21 12.90 -10.70 5.80
CA SER A 21 11.51 -10.25 5.77
C SER A 21 10.97 -10.32 4.36
N LYS A 22 9.76 -10.85 4.17
CA LYS A 22 9.05 -10.74 2.88
C LYS A 22 8.64 -9.29 2.65
N PHE A 23 8.66 -8.86 1.39
CA PHE A 23 8.18 -7.54 1.01
C PHE A 23 7.40 -7.56 -0.30
N VAL A 24 6.52 -6.57 -0.44
CA VAL A 24 5.94 -6.11 -1.70
C VAL A 24 6.29 -4.63 -1.85
N ALA A 25 6.83 -4.27 -3.00
CA ALA A 25 7.20 -2.88 -3.30
C ALA A 25 6.98 -2.58 -4.78
N GLY A 26 6.84 -1.31 -5.13
CA GLY A 26 6.61 -0.89 -6.50
C GLY A 26 5.64 0.28 -6.59
N THR A 27 5.11 0.53 -7.78
CA THR A 27 4.24 1.67 -8.05
C THR A 27 2.85 1.22 -8.49
N VAL A 28 1.82 1.89 -7.97
CA VAL A 28 0.44 1.81 -8.44
C VAL A 28 0.08 3.14 -9.09
N ASP A 29 -0.14 3.13 -10.39
CA ASP A 29 -0.51 4.32 -11.16
C ASP A 29 -2.01 4.60 -10.98
N CYS A 30 -2.33 5.77 -10.43
CA CYS A 30 -3.68 6.20 -10.06
C CYS A 30 -4.10 7.39 -10.94
N GLU A 31 -5.24 7.27 -11.64
CA GLU A 31 -5.83 8.36 -12.42
C GLU A 31 -7.01 8.97 -11.65
N ALA A 32 -6.88 10.24 -11.29
CA ALA A 32 -7.91 10.97 -10.54
C ALA A 32 -7.82 12.49 -10.79
N GLU A 33 -8.92 13.20 -10.57
CA GLU A 33 -9.02 14.66 -10.78
C GLU A 33 -8.42 15.50 -9.64
N SER A 34 -8.09 14.88 -8.50
CA SER A 34 -7.51 15.57 -7.34
C SER A 34 -6.69 14.62 -6.47
N SER A 35 -5.77 15.15 -5.66
CA SER A 35 -4.96 14.33 -4.74
C SER A 35 -5.79 13.57 -3.72
N ALA A 36 -6.92 14.14 -3.25
CA ALA A 36 -7.82 13.44 -2.32
C ALA A 36 -8.52 12.25 -2.99
N ALA A 37 -8.94 12.40 -4.25
CA ALA A 37 -9.50 11.30 -5.03
C ALA A 37 -8.42 10.25 -5.39
N GLY A 38 -7.21 10.69 -5.72
CA GLY A 38 -6.06 9.82 -5.96
C GLY A 38 -5.71 8.99 -4.72
N LEU A 39 -5.72 9.60 -3.54
CA LEU A 39 -5.50 8.88 -2.28
C LEU A 39 -6.59 7.84 -2.01
N ALA A 40 -7.85 8.11 -2.37
CA ALA A 40 -8.94 7.14 -2.24
C ALA A 40 -8.79 5.94 -3.20
N VAL A 41 -8.35 6.19 -4.44
CA VAL A 41 -8.02 5.12 -5.41
C VAL A 41 -6.86 4.27 -4.88
N TYR A 42 -5.81 4.92 -4.37
CA TYR A 42 -4.67 4.25 -3.77
C TYR A 42 -5.06 3.43 -2.53
N ASP A 43 -5.91 3.98 -1.64
CA ASP A 43 -6.41 3.27 -0.46
C ASP A 43 -7.19 2.01 -0.85
N GLU A 44 -8.02 2.07 -1.88
CA GLU A 44 -8.75 0.92 -2.40
C GLU A 44 -7.80 -0.14 -2.97
N ALA A 45 -6.76 0.28 -3.71
CA ALA A 45 -5.74 -0.64 -4.21
C ALA A 45 -4.98 -1.34 -3.07
N MET A 46 -4.64 -0.58 -2.02
CA MET A 46 -4.00 -1.10 -0.81
C MET A 46 -4.94 -2.04 -0.04
N ARG A 47 -6.23 -1.74 0.05
CA ARG A 47 -7.24 -2.61 0.66
C ARG A 47 -7.24 -3.99 0.00
N GLU A 48 -7.27 -4.04 -1.32
CA GLU A 48 -7.25 -5.31 -2.06
C GLU A 48 -5.93 -6.07 -1.86
N ALA A 49 -4.78 -5.37 -1.94
CA ALA A 49 -3.47 -5.98 -1.71
C ALA A 49 -3.34 -6.57 -0.29
N VAL A 50 -3.74 -5.82 0.73
CA VAL A 50 -3.70 -6.23 2.14
C VAL A 50 -4.68 -7.37 2.41
N THR A 51 -5.88 -7.34 1.81
CA THR A 51 -6.86 -8.43 1.91
C THR A 51 -6.31 -9.72 1.31
N LEU A 52 -5.61 -9.65 0.18
CA LEU A 52 -4.96 -10.80 -0.43
C LEU A 52 -3.85 -11.36 0.46
N LEU A 53 -2.99 -10.50 1.02
CA LEU A 53 -1.92 -10.92 1.94
C LEU A 53 -2.50 -11.54 3.22
N HIS A 54 -3.59 -10.98 3.75
CA HIS A 54 -4.30 -11.55 4.90
C HIS A 54 -4.84 -12.95 4.61
N GLY A 55 -5.49 -13.15 3.45
CA GLY A 55 -5.97 -14.47 3.03
C GLY A 55 -4.88 -15.52 2.82
N LEU A 56 -3.63 -15.08 2.63
CA LEU A 56 -2.44 -15.93 2.52
C LEU A 56 -1.68 -16.12 3.85
N ASP A 57 -2.17 -15.55 4.95
CA ASP A 57 -1.50 -15.52 6.27
C ASP A 57 -0.12 -14.83 6.23
N GLU A 58 0.03 -13.82 5.37
CA GLU A 58 1.28 -13.08 5.12
C GLU A 58 1.33 -11.76 5.92
N SER A 59 0.87 -11.80 7.17
CA SER A 59 0.68 -10.62 8.05
C SER A 59 1.92 -9.75 8.26
N ASN A 60 3.11 -10.36 8.26
CA ASN A 60 4.40 -9.68 8.47
C ASN A 60 5.07 -9.21 7.17
N THR A 61 4.40 -9.33 6.02
CA THR A 61 4.95 -8.85 4.76
C THR A 61 5.02 -7.32 4.76
N VAL A 62 6.21 -6.78 4.49
CA VAL A 62 6.45 -5.34 4.40
C VAL A 62 5.78 -4.81 3.13
N ILE A 63 4.94 -3.79 3.28
CA ILE A 63 4.21 -3.13 2.20
C ILE A 63 4.56 -1.65 2.07
N GLY A 64 5.41 -1.12 2.95
CA GLY A 64 5.82 0.29 2.93
C GLY A 64 6.47 0.77 1.63
N GLY A 65 6.95 -0.16 0.79
CA GLY A 65 7.53 0.15 -0.51
C GLY A 65 6.51 0.25 -1.65
N ILE A 66 5.21 0.12 -1.40
CA ILE A 66 4.16 0.30 -2.41
C ILE A 66 3.77 1.77 -2.46
N THR A 67 4.08 2.46 -3.54
CA THR A 67 3.77 3.90 -3.71
C THR A 67 2.63 4.07 -4.71
N GLY A 68 1.63 4.88 -4.38
CA GLY A 68 0.64 5.35 -5.35
C GLY A 68 1.19 6.54 -6.11
N ARG A 69 0.96 6.64 -7.42
CA ARG A 69 1.47 7.74 -8.25
C ARG A 69 0.42 8.27 -9.19
N MET A 70 0.25 9.60 -9.23
CA MET A 70 -0.61 10.29 -10.20
C MET A 70 0.18 10.80 -11.43
N PRO A 71 -0.48 11.11 -12.55
CA PRO A 71 0.17 11.63 -13.76
C PRO A 71 0.93 12.95 -13.57
N ASP A 72 0.51 13.76 -12.59
CA ASP A 72 1.15 15.04 -12.25
C ASP A 72 2.40 14.88 -11.36
N GLY A 73 2.72 13.65 -10.95
CA GLY A 73 3.85 13.32 -10.08
C GLY A 73 3.54 13.33 -8.59
N THR A 74 2.28 13.54 -8.19
CA THR A 74 1.86 13.34 -6.79
C THR A 74 2.08 11.87 -6.40
N GLU A 75 2.71 11.65 -5.24
CA GLU A 75 2.96 10.32 -4.70
C GLU A 75 2.22 10.12 -3.38
N PHE A 76 1.72 8.90 -3.18
CA PHE A 76 1.06 8.45 -1.96
C PHE A 76 1.83 7.28 -1.37
N THR A 77 1.96 7.25 -0.05
CA THR A 77 2.62 6.15 0.67
C THR A 77 1.66 5.46 1.63
N PRO A 78 1.94 4.22 2.06
CA PRO A 78 1.08 3.52 3.01
C PRO A 78 0.94 4.25 4.35
N LEU A 79 1.89 5.14 4.67
CA LEU A 79 1.84 5.99 5.86
C LEU A 79 0.62 6.92 5.88
N GLU A 80 0.17 7.39 4.71
CA GLU A 80 -1.01 8.26 4.62
C GLU A 80 -2.32 7.51 4.90
N LEU A 81 -2.28 6.18 4.87
CA LEU A 81 -3.44 5.32 5.11
C LEU A 81 -3.52 4.84 6.55
N ASP A 82 -2.40 4.80 7.28
CA ASP A 82 -2.37 4.24 8.63
C ASP A 82 -2.97 5.21 9.68
N PRO A 83 -4.11 4.86 10.30
CA PRO A 83 -4.81 5.74 11.23
C PRO A 83 -4.10 5.92 12.58
N ALA A 84 -3.09 5.09 12.91
CA ALA A 84 -2.41 5.11 14.20
C ALA A 84 -1.05 5.82 14.16
N PHE A 85 -0.65 6.43 13.04
CA PHE A 85 0.75 6.80 12.84
C PHE A 85 1.16 8.17 13.44
N PRO A 86 2.20 8.20 14.28
CA PRO A 86 2.88 9.43 14.70
C PRO A 86 3.80 9.94 13.58
N THR A 87 3.73 11.24 13.29
CA THR A 87 4.35 11.91 12.13
C THR A 87 5.88 12.08 12.18
N ASP A 88 6.55 11.65 13.25
CA ASP A 88 7.99 11.87 13.42
C ASP A 88 8.80 10.56 13.24
N ASP A 89 9.61 10.53 12.18
CA ASP A 89 10.80 9.69 11.99
C ASP A 89 10.58 8.16 11.85
N HIS A 90 9.53 7.73 11.12
CA HIS A 90 9.32 6.31 10.81
C HIS A 90 9.80 5.89 9.42
N ARG A 91 10.58 4.81 9.39
CA ARG A 91 11.03 4.14 8.16
C ARG A 91 9.88 3.35 7.54
N LEU A 92 9.65 3.54 6.24
CA LEU A 92 8.68 2.78 5.44
C LEU A 92 8.85 1.25 5.57
N ASP A 93 10.08 0.80 5.82
CA ASP A 93 10.43 -0.62 6.04
C ASP A 93 9.69 -1.28 7.23
N TYR A 94 9.04 -0.51 8.11
CA TYR A 94 8.25 -1.03 9.24
C TYR A 94 6.76 -1.14 8.95
N VAL A 95 6.26 -0.64 7.81
CA VAL A 95 4.85 -0.79 7.46
C VAL A 95 4.63 -2.18 6.90
N VAL A 96 3.93 -3.02 7.67
CA VAL A 96 3.58 -4.40 7.29
C VAL A 96 2.08 -4.50 6.99
N ALA A 97 1.66 -5.57 6.30
CA ALA A 97 0.25 -5.80 5.97
C ALA A 97 -0.68 -5.68 7.19
N ALA A 98 -0.27 -6.25 8.33
CA ALA A 98 -1.04 -6.20 9.57
C ALA A 98 -1.29 -4.79 10.11
N SER A 99 -0.46 -3.80 9.77
CA SER A 99 -0.64 -2.41 10.21
C SER A 99 -1.96 -1.81 9.69
N LEU A 100 -2.40 -2.21 8.49
CA LEU A 100 -3.64 -1.71 7.87
C LEU A 100 -4.87 -2.59 8.15
N TYR A 101 -4.73 -3.71 8.85
CA TYR A 101 -5.87 -4.58 9.18
C TYR A 101 -7.01 -3.86 9.93
N PRO A 102 -6.74 -3.03 10.95
CA PRO A 102 -7.80 -2.30 11.65
C PRO A 102 -8.56 -1.34 10.73
N ARG A 103 -7.88 -0.73 9.75
CA ARG A 103 -8.50 0.16 8.76
C ARG A 103 -9.47 -0.61 7.86
N TYR A 104 -9.10 -1.82 7.45
CA TYR A 104 -9.87 -2.63 6.52
C TYR A 104 -10.81 -3.66 7.18
N GLY A 105 -10.88 -3.67 8.52
CA GLY A 105 -11.76 -4.58 9.26
C GLY A 105 -11.34 -6.06 9.19
N LEU A 106 -10.04 -6.32 9.02
CA LEU A 106 -9.46 -7.67 8.97
C LEU A 106 -9.03 -8.11 10.39
N ALA A 107 -9.21 -9.40 10.70
CA ALA A 107 -8.95 -10.00 12.01
C ALA A 107 -7.96 -11.16 11.94
#